data_AF-A0AAU0SS90-F1
#
_entry.id   AF-A0AAU0SS90-F1
#
_cell.length_a   1.000
_cell.length_b   1.000
_cell.length_c   1.000
_cell.angle_alpha   90.00
_cell.angle_beta   90.00
_cell.angle_gamma   90.00
#
_symmetry.space_group_name_H-M   'P 1'
#
loop_
_entity.id
_entity.type
_entity.pdbx_description
1 polymer ?
#
loop_
_entity_poly.entity_id
_entity_poly.type
_entity_poly.pdbx_seq_one_letter_code
_entity_poly.pdbx_strand_id
1 'polypeptide(L)'
;MRGLIGALLLAALGGCSTSPISADIADPVPSTRMYAFTEKNAAQLVVTRDSGIYGAEVRFILHIDGKPAAEFHPGEVARFGLAPGKHILGVSKYMLFGTSRIIESEIDMKPGDLVRRRISQHGSSFSFTPTAY
;
A
#
# COMPACT_ATOMS: atom_id res chain seq x y z
N MET A 1 13.22 37.72 -20.50
CA MET A 1 12.36 36.55 -20.85
C MET A 1 13.10 35.21 -20.94
N ARG A 2 14.40 35.15 -21.26
CA ARG A 2 15.15 33.86 -21.34
C ARG A 2 15.37 33.14 -20.00
N GLY A 3 15.61 33.88 -18.92
CA GLY A 3 15.88 33.30 -17.59
C GLY A 3 14.67 32.64 -16.91
N LEU A 4 13.45 33.11 -17.20
CA LEU A 4 12.21 32.55 -16.64
C LEU A 4 11.90 31.16 -17.23
N ILE A 5 12.28 30.92 -18.48
CA ILE A 5 12.09 29.61 -19.14
C ILE A 5 13.01 28.55 -18.52
N GLY A 6 14.24 28.93 -18.16
CA GLY A 6 15.18 28.04 -17.47
C GLY A 6 14.72 27.63 -16.07
N ALA A 7 14.16 28.57 -15.30
CA ALA A 7 13.63 28.29 -13.96
C ALA A 7 12.40 27.36 -13.99
N LEU A 8 11.56 27.47 -15.02
CA LEU A 8 10.38 26.61 -15.20
C LEU A 8 10.76 25.17 -15.59
N LEU A 9 11.86 24.98 -16.34
CA LEU A 9 12.38 23.67 -16.72
C LEU A 9 13.02 22.91 -15.55
N LEU A 10 13.62 23.60 -14.58
CA LEU A 10 14.20 22.98 -13.37
C LEU A 10 13.13 22.50 -12.37
N ALA A 11 11.96 23.14 -12.34
CA ALA A 11 10.82 22.70 -11.51
C ALA A 11 10.12 21.44 -12.06
N ALA A 12 10.40 21.04 -13.30
CA ALA A 12 9.78 19.89 -13.96
C ALA A 12 10.52 18.56 -13.72
N LEU A 13 11.63 18.55 -12.97
CA LEU A 13 12.29 17.33 -12.49
C LEU A 13 11.48 16.73 -11.33
N GLY A 14 10.26 16.28 -11.63
CA GLY A 14 9.36 15.64 -10.67
C GLY A 14 9.97 14.35 -10.13
N GLY A 15 10.48 14.41 -8.89
CA GLY A 15 10.97 13.27 -8.14
C GLY A 15 9.87 12.23 -7.88
N CYS A 16 10.28 11.03 -7.46
CA CYS A 16 9.39 9.92 -7.10
C CYS A 16 8.22 10.40 -6.24
N SER A 17 7.01 10.03 -6.65
CA SER A 17 5.73 10.53 -6.12
C SER A 17 5.48 10.17 -4.65
N THR A 18 6.08 9.09 -4.15
CA THR A 18 5.97 8.66 -2.75
C THR A 18 7.34 8.20 -2.25
N SER A 19 7.54 8.26 -0.94
CA SER A 19 8.78 7.87 -0.27
C SER A 19 8.54 6.63 0.60
N PRO A 20 9.38 5.59 0.44
CA PRO A 20 9.24 4.39 1.23
C PRO A 20 9.41 4.66 2.72
N ILE A 21 8.47 4.15 3.51
CA ILE A 21 8.47 4.17 4.98
C ILE A 21 8.53 2.73 5.48
N SER A 22 9.23 2.50 6.59
CA SER A 22 9.31 1.17 7.19
C SER A 22 8.07 0.88 8.02
N ALA A 23 7.64 -0.39 8.01
CA ALA A 23 6.51 -0.88 8.80
C ALA A 23 6.66 -0.70 10.32
N ASP A 24 7.88 -0.44 10.80
CA ASP A 24 8.20 -0.31 12.22
C ASP A 24 8.03 1.13 12.75
N ILE A 25 7.96 2.12 11.85
CA ILE A 25 7.74 3.54 12.18
C ILE A 25 6.50 4.15 11.51
N ALA A 26 5.85 3.41 10.60
CA ALA A 26 4.61 3.80 9.95
C ALA A 26 3.44 3.83 10.93
N ASP A 27 2.47 4.71 10.66
CA ASP A 27 1.29 4.85 11.52
C ASP A 27 0.37 3.64 11.37
N PRO A 28 -0.19 3.08 12.46
CA PRO A 28 -1.11 1.96 12.34
C PRO A 28 -2.41 2.39 11.66
N VAL A 29 -2.91 1.56 10.74
CA VAL A 29 -4.27 1.74 10.19
C VAL A 29 -5.28 1.69 11.36
N PRO A 30 -6.15 2.72 11.52
CA PRO A 30 -7.18 2.74 12.56
C PRO A 30 -8.15 1.57 12.45
N SER A 31 -8.66 1.11 13.59
CA SER A 31 -9.59 -0.05 13.65
C SER A 31 -10.86 0.13 12.83
N THR A 32 -11.34 1.36 12.64
CA THR A 32 -12.50 1.68 11.79
C THR A 32 -12.28 1.38 10.30
N ARG A 33 -11.03 1.21 9.87
CA ARG A 33 -10.62 0.85 8.50
C ARG A 33 -9.98 -0.54 8.40
N MET A 34 -10.03 -1.31 9.48
CA MET A 34 -9.64 -2.73 9.50
C MET A 34 -10.91 -3.58 9.43
N TYR A 35 -11.13 -4.27 8.32
CA TYR A 35 -12.40 -4.95 8.02
C TYR A 35 -12.33 -6.47 8.23
N ALA A 36 -11.15 -7.08 8.12
CA ALA A 36 -10.97 -8.52 8.27
C ALA A 36 -9.53 -8.89 8.64
N PHE A 37 -9.35 -10.13 9.10
CA PHE A 37 -8.05 -10.75 9.42
C PHE A 37 -7.25 -10.01 10.51
N THR A 38 -7.94 -9.35 11.45
CA THR A 38 -7.36 -8.59 12.56
C THR A 38 -6.81 -9.48 13.67
N GLU A 39 -7.35 -10.69 13.82
CA GLU A 39 -6.92 -11.66 14.81
C GLU A 39 -5.57 -12.27 14.46
N LYS A 40 -4.81 -12.69 15.48
CA LYS A 40 -3.56 -13.43 15.28
C LYS A 40 -3.84 -14.80 14.64
N ASN A 41 -2.90 -15.28 13.83
CA ASN A 41 -2.95 -16.59 13.20
C ASN A 41 -1.52 -17.16 13.08
N ALA A 42 -1.35 -18.31 12.41
CA ALA A 42 -0.08 -19.01 12.27
C ALA A 42 0.97 -18.23 11.48
N ALA A 43 0.57 -17.35 10.57
CA ALA A 43 1.46 -16.46 9.81
C ALA A 43 0.97 -15.01 9.86
N GLN A 44 1.85 -14.06 9.57
CA GLN A 44 1.54 -12.64 9.54
C GLN A 44 1.88 -12.00 8.19
N LEU A 45 0.89 -11.34 7.60
CA LEU A 45 1.08 -10.39 6.50
C LEU A 45 1.19 -8.97 7.07
N VAL A 46 2.23 -8.24 6.69
CA VAL A 46 2.40 -6.82 7.01
C VAL A 46 2.36 -6.04 5.71
N VAL A 47 1.43 -5.10 5.59
CA VAL A 47 1.32 -4.24 4.41
C VAL A 47 1.54 -2.80 4.82
N THR A 48 2.44 -2.11 4.13
CA THR A 48 2.75 -0.69 4.37
C THR A 48 2.51 0.10 3.11
N ARG A 49 1.89 1.27 3.23
CA ARG A 49 1.78 2.23 2.14
C ARG A 49 2.85 3.30 2.28
N ASP A 50 3.56 3.56 1.19
CA ASP A 50 4.55 4.64 1.14
C ASP A 50 3.94 6.00 1.51
N SER A 51 4.75 6.80 2.18
CA SER A 51 4.41 8.16 2.59
C SER A 51 4.52 9.15 1.43
N GLY A 52 3.91 10.32 1.56
CA GLY A 52 4.10 11.43 0.62
C GLY A 52 2.84 12.26 0.42
N ILE A 53 3.04 13.51 -0.01
CA ILE A 53 1.95 14.46 -0.29
C ILE A 53 1.21 14.16 -1.60
N TYR A 54 1.89 13.53 -2.56
CA TYR A 54 1.31 13.25 -3.87
C TYR A 54 0.40 12.03 -3.79
N GLY A 55 -0.88 12.23 -4.09
CA GLY A 55 -1.90 11.20 -3.91
C GLY A 55 -2.29 10.99 -2.45
N ALA A 56 -2.11 11.98 -1.58
CA ALA A 56 -2.51 11.88 -0.17
C ALA A 56 -4.00 11.55 0.03
N GLU A 57 -4.84 12.10 -0.86
CA GLU A 57 -6.28 11.84 -0.91
C GLU A 57 -6.65 10.46 -1.51
N VAL A 58 -5.72 9.82 -2.21
CA VAL A 58 -5.97 8.46 -2.74
C VAL A 58 -6.01 7.53 -1.55
N ARG A 59 -7.02 6.66 -1.49
CA ARG A 59 -7.11 5.60 -0.49
C ARG A 59 -6.96 4.26 -1.19
N PHE A 60 -6.16 3.37 -0.62
CA PHE A 60 -5.98 2.02 -1.17
C PHE A 60 -6.74 1.02 -0.34
N ILE A 61 -7.41 0.08 -1.00
CA ILE A 61 -8.12 -1.01 -0.37
C ILE A 61 -7.33 -2.30 -0.65
N LEU A 62 -6.84 -2.93 0.41
CA LEU A 62 -6.28 -4.27 0.35
C LEU A 62 -7.41 -5.30 0.41
N HIS A 63 -7.34 -6.28 -0.47
CA HIS A 63 -8.18 -7.46 -0.50
C HIS A 63 -7.31 -8.68 -0.25
N ILE A 64 -7.80 -9.60 0.58
CA ILE A 64 -7.18 -10.90 0.84
C ILE A 64 -8.22 -11.95 0.47
N ASP A 65 -7.88 -12.80 -0.50
CA ASP A 65 -8.78 -13.81 -1.08
C ASP A 65 -10.13 -13.23 -1.54
N GLY A 66 -10.07 -12.06 -2.18
CA GLY A 66 -11.24 -11.33 -2.68
C GLY A 66 -12.04 -10.56 -1.61
N LYS A 67 -11.72 -10.71 -0.32
CA LYS A 67 -12.39 -9.98 0.77
C LYS A 67 -11.65 -8.68 1.11
N PRO A 68 -12.33 -7.52 1.17
CA PRO A 68 -11.74 -6.28 1.68
C PRO A 68 -11.20 -6.50 3.11
N ALA A 69 -9.91 -6.22 3.31
CA ALA A 69 -9.21 -6.46 4.56
C ALA A 69 -8.90 -5.16 5.30
N ALA A 70 -8.43 -4.13 4.60
CA ALA A 70 -8.26 -2.80 5.17
C ALA A 70 -8.17 -1.71 4.10
N GLU A 71 -8.42 -0.47 4.51
CA GLU A 71 -8.15 0.73 3.73
C GLU A 71 -6.90 1.47 4.28
N PHE A 72 -6.02 1.97 3.41
CA PHE A 72 -4.74 2.61 3.74
C PHE A 72 -4.67 4.05 3.23
N HIS A 73 -4.25 4.96 4.10
CA HIS A 73 -3.75 6.31 3.80
C HIS A 73 -2.22 6.30 3.70
N PRO A 74 -1.59 7.33 3.08
CA PRO A 74 -0.14 7.39 2.97
C PRO A 74 0.54 7.31 4.33
N GLY A 75 1.65 6.58 4.41
CA GLY A 75 2.43 6.46 5.65
C GLY A 75 1.90 5.41 6.62
N GLU A 76 0.85 4.66 6.26
CA GLU A 76 0.22 3.71 7.17
C GLU A 76 0.67 2.26 6.98
N VAL A 77 0.57 1.48 8.05
CA VAL A 77 0.84 0.04 8.10
C VAL A 77 -0.33 -0.71 8.74
N ALA A 78 -0.63 -1.90 8.21
CA ALA A 78 -1.55 -2.85 8.81
C ALA A 78 -0.94 -4.25 8.87
N ARG A 79 -1.41 -5.04 9.85
CA ARG A 79 -0.94 -6.39 10.13
C ARG A 79 -2.13 -7.32 10.14
N PHE A 80 -2.02 -8.45 9.43
CA PHE A 80 -3.09 -9.41 9.25
C PHE A 80 -2.61 -10.81 9.64
N GLY A 81 -3.40 -11.53 10.43
CA GLY A 81 -3.15 -12.94 10.73
C GLY A 81 -3.74 -13.84 9.67
N LEU A 82 -2.89 -14.60 8.98
CA LEU A 82 -3.29 -15.54 7.92
C LEU A 82 -3.00 -16.99 8.30
N ALA A 83 -3.80 -17.89 7.73
CA ALA A 83 -3.55 -19.33 7.83
C ALA A 83 -2.35 -19.71 6.94
N PRO A 84 -1.72 -20.86 7.15
CA PRO A 84 -0.74 -21.38 6.22
C PRO A 84 -1.37 -21.72 4.87
N GLY A 85 -0.63 -21.50 3.79
CA GLY A 85 -1.03 -21.80 2.41
C GLY A 85 -1.00 -20.59 1.49
N LYS A 86 -1.50 -20.79 0.27
CA LYS A 86 -1.56 -19.76 -0.77
C LYS A 86 -2.70 -18.79 -0.50
N HIS A 87 -2.39 -17.50 -0.55
CA HIS A 87 -3.37 -16.42 -0.50
C HIS A 87 -3.17 -15.47 -1.69
N ILE A 88 -4.28 -15.00 -2.26
CA ILE A 88 -4.27 -14.00 -3.31
C ILE A 88 -4.52 -12.64 -2.69
N LEU A 89 -3.57 -11.74 -2.86
CA LEU A 89 -3.65 -10.36 -2.41
C LEU A 89 -4.04 -9.47 -3.58
N GLY A 90 -4.99 -8.56 -3.37
CA GLY A 90 -5.40 -7.57 -4.36
C GLY A 90 -5.35 -6.16 -3.79
N VAL A 91 -4.84 -5.20 -4.56
CA VAL A 91 -4.85 -3.78 -4.18
C VAL A 91 -5.57 -2.96 -5.23
N SER A 92 -6.50 -2.12 -4.80
CA SER A 92 -7.20 -1.15 -5.64
C SER A 92 -7.27 0.22 -4.98
N LYS A 93 -7.55 1.26 -5.77
CA LYS A 93 -7.83 2.60 -5.27
C LYS A 93 -9.33 2.77 -5.05
N TYR A 94 -9.71 3.42 -3.96
CA TYR A 94 -11.07 3.92 -3.76
C TYR A 94 -11.42 4.94 -4.85
N MET A 95 -12.64 4.86 -5.39
CA MET A 95 -13.21 5.80 -6.36
C MET A 95 -14.64 6.16 -5.93
N LEU A 96 -15.16 7.30 -6.37
CA LEU A 96 -16.52 7.75 -6.02
C LEU A 96 -17.61 6.72 -6.35
N PHE A 97 -17.44 5.97 -7.44
CA PHE A 97 -18.40 4.97 -7.92
C PHE A 97 -17.85 3.53 -7.89
N GLY A 98 -16.94 3.23 -6.96
CA GLY A 98 -16.40 1.87 -6.78
C GLY A 98 -14.90 1.85 -6.53
N THR A 99 -14.18 0.98 -7.23
CA THR A 99 -12.72 0.86 -7.13
C THR A 99 -12.04 0.93 -8.48
N SER A 100 -10.77 1.32 -8.50
CA SER A 100 -9.95 1.22 -9.71
C SER A 100 -9.67 -0.24 -10.09
N ARG A 101 -8.91 -0.43 -11.17
CA ARG A 101 -8.21 -1.69 -11.47
C ARG A 101 -7.54 -2.25 -10.22
N ILE A 102 -7.62 -3.57 -10.07
CA ILE A 102 -6.93 -4.35 -9.03
C ILE A 102 -5.56 -4.80 -9.57
N ILE A 103 -4.53 -4.67 -8.74
CA ILE A 103 -3.24 -5.35 -8.93
C ILE A 103 -3.20 -6.51 -7.96
N GLU A 104 -2.97 -7.71 -8.49
CA GLU A 104 -2.92 -8.93 -7.70
C GLU A 104 -1.49 -9.45 -7.53
N SER A 105 -1.24 -10.09 -6.40
CA SER A 105 -0.01 -10.82 -6.12
C SER A 105 -0.33 -12.01 -5.22
N GLU A 106 0.27 -13.16 -5.53
CA GLU A 106 0.20 -14.35 -4.67
C GLU A 106 1.28 -14.29 -3.57
N ILE A 107 0.93 -14.82 -2.40
CA ILE A 107 1.85 -15.23 -1.33
C ILE A 107 1.58 -16.69 -0.97
N ASP A 108 2.61 -17.40 -0.52
CA ASP A 108 2.48 -18.72 0.10
C ASP A 108 3.03 -18.63 1.53
N MET A 109 2.16 -18.81 2.51
CA MET A 109 2.42 -18.59 3.93
C MET A 109 2.75 -19.91 4.63
N LYS A 110 3.85 -19.96 5.37
CA LYS A 110 4.19 -21.06 6.27
C LYS A 110 3.96 -20.65 7.73
N PRO A 111 3.75 -21.61 8.65
CA PRO A 111 3.66 -21.30 10.07
C PRO A 111 4.91 -20.54 10.55
N GLY A 112 4.71 -19.42 11.22
CA GLY A 112 5.76 -18.53 11.71
C GLY A 112 6.21 -17.45 10.72
N ASP A 113 5.73 -17.46 9.48
CA ASP A 113 6.14 -16.49 8.47
C ASP A 113 5.69 -15.07 8.83
N LEU A 114 6.56 -14.11 8.54
CA LEU A 114 6.25 -12.69 8.49
C LEU A 114 6.59 -12.19 7.08
N VAL A 115 5.56 -12.00 6.25
CA VAL A 115 5.72 -11.49 4.89
C VAL A 115 5.38 -10.01 4.86
N ARG A 116 6.28 -9.19 4.31
CA ARG A 116 6.05 -7.75 4.13
C ARG A 116 5.72 -7.43 2.67
N ARG A 117 4.69 -6.61 2.46
CA ARG A 117 4.30 -6.05 1.16
C ARG A 117 4.19 -4.52 1.25
N ARG A 118 4.39 -3.87 0.11
CA ARG A 118 4.37 -2.41 0.00
C ARG A 118 3.43 -1.94 -1.10
N ILE A 119 2.70 -0.87 -0.82
CA ILE A 119 1.90 -0.13 -1.79
C ILE A 119 2.63 1.19 -2.09
N SER A 120 2.99 1.41 -3.35
CA SER A 120 3.67 2.64 -3.81
C SER A 120 2.84 3.31 -4.90
N GLN A 121 2.70 4.63 -4.82
CA GLN A 121 2.01 5.43 -5.84
C GLN A 121 3.05 6.14 -6.71
N HIS A 122 2.84 6.11 -8.03
CA HIS A 122 3.66 6.79 -9.02
C HIS A 122 2.78 7.45 -10.09
N GLY A 123 2.57 8.76 -9.94
CA GLY A 123 1.70 9.53 -10.84
C GLY A 123 0.24 9.08 -10.71
N SER A 124 -0.37 8.62 -11.81
CA SER A 124 -1.73 8.05 -11.81
C SER A 124 -1.76 6.53 -11.52
N SER A 125 -0.61 5.88 -11.62
CA SER A 125 -0.41 4.44 -11.42
C SER A 125 0.10 4.10 -10.01
N PHE A 126 0.07 2.81 -9.68
CA PHE A 126 0.56 2.28 -8.41
C PHE A 126 1.13 0.87 -8.59
N SER A 127 1.93 0.44 -7.63
CA SER A 127 2.52 -0.88 -7.56
C SER A 127 2.25 -1.54 -6.21
N PHE A 128 2.21 -2.88 -6.22
CA PHE A 128 2.11 -3.70 -5.02
C PHE A 128 3.21 -4.76 -5.05
N THR A 129 4.20 -4.65 -4.18
CA THR A 129 5.46 -5.41 -4.29
C THR A 129 5.93 -5.99 -2.95
N PRO A 130 6.76 -7.04 -2.95
CA PRO A 130 7.53 -7.44 -1.77
C PRO A 130 8.45 -6.30 -1.28
N THR A 131 8.67 -6.22 0.03
CA THR A 131 9.63 -5.27 0.65
C THR A 131 10.38 -5.95 1.79
N ALA A 132 11.62 -5.50 2.03
CA ALA A 132 12.41 -5.88 3.20
C ALA A 132 12.32 -4.85 4.34
N TYR A 133 11.72 -3.69 4.07
CA TYR A 133 11.66 -2.52 4.94
C TYR A 133 10.22 -2.21 5.34
#